data_AF-A0A9P1J584-F1
#
_entry.id   AF-A0A9P1J584-F1
#
_cell.length_a   1.000
_cell.length_b   1.000
_cell.length_c   1.000
_cell.angle_alpha   90.00
_cell.angle_beta   90.00
_cell.angle_gamma   90.00
#
_symmetry.space_group_name_H-M   'P 1'
#
loop_
_entity.id
_entity.type
_entity.pdbx_description
1 polymer ?
#
loop_
_entity_poly.entity_id
_entity_poly.type
_entity_poly.pdbx_seq_one_letter_code
_entity_poly.pdbx_strand_id
1 'polypeptide(L)'
;MLKRVSLGQPGYNNQDTRGGIDPRKEDLSTHHGRDLVHINASGTRYTTILDTLVQTQSSYFSNFIRVDRTSGQVQILQKRVMIDETGAIFINRDGHLFSHVLQYMRDGRNTILPNDENLLRRLEREADFFGMDGLKGLVVGMLITIGKQKENDSLAAIRNAVSQIANNIYYSNGVRK
;
A
#
# COMPACT_ATOMS: atom_id res chain seq x y z
N MET A 1 -30.47 82.04 10.13
CA MET A 1 -30.21 81.38 11.42
C MET A 1 -31.00 80.08 11.40
N LEU A 2 -30.34 78.91 11.40
CA LEU A 2 -30.88 77.54 11.62
C LEU A 2 -29.72 76.55 11.36
N LYS A 3 -28.87 76.30 12.37
CA LYS A 3 -28.79 75.10 13.23
C LYS A 3 -28.59 73.77 12.49
N ARG A 4 -27.34 73.27 12.56
CA ARG A 4 -26.91 71.91 12.26
C ARG A 4 -27.69 70.90 13.14
N VAL A 5 -28.08 69.79 12.55
CA VAL A 5 -28.43 68.56 13.27
C VAL A 5 -27.74 67.40 12.57
N SER A 6 -26.87 66.74 13.34
CA SER A 6 -26.22 65.47 13.07
C SER A 6 -27.10 64.35 13.64
N LEU A 7 -27.37 63.32 12.85
CA LEU A 7 -27.92 62.00 13.23
C LEU A 7 -27.58 61.11 12.01
N GLY A 8 -26.62 60.18 12.05
CA GLY A 8 -26.47 59.08 13.01
C GLY A 8 -26.72 57.81 12.22
N GLN A 9 -25.68 57.24 11.59
CA GLN A 9 -25.81 55.99 10.84
C GLN A 9 -26.06 54.80 11.79
N PRO A 10 -26.87 53.82 11.42
CA PRO A 10 -27.06 52.62 12.22
C PRO A 10 -25.74 51.84 12.28
N GLY A 11 -25.23 51.65 13.49
CA GLY A 11 -24.09 50.80 13.77
C GLY A 11 -24.43 49.36 13.41
N TYR A 12 -23.68 48.80 12.48
CA TYR A 12 -23.59 47.35 12.30
C TYR A 12 -22.91 46.78 13.55
N ASN A 13 -23.70 46.16 14.42
CA ASN A 13 -23.21 45.29 15.49
C ASN A 13 -22.54 44.07 14.84
N ASN A 14 -21.24 44.16 14.58
CA ASN A 14 -20.38 43.01 14.32
C ASN A 14 -20.10 42.32 15.66
N GLN A 15 -21.05 41.50 16.11
CA GLN A 15 -20.76 40.35 16.97
C GLN A 15 -20.86 39.06 16.16
N ASP A 16 -20.26 39.04 14.98
CA ASP A 16 -19.82 37.79 14.38
C ASP A 16 -18.42 37.51 14.89
N THR A 17 -18.36 36.61 15.87
CA THR A 17 -17.17 35.93 16.33
C THR A 17 -16.47 35.33 15.12
N ARG A 18 -15.49 36.06 14.60
CA ARG A 18 -14.46 35.53 13.71
C ARG A 18 -13.71 34.46 14.48
N GLY A 19 -14.22 33.23 14.44
CA GLY A 19 -13.42 32.04 14.65
C GLY A 19 -12.33 32.08 13.59
N GLY A 20 -11.17 32.61 13.96
CA GLY A 20 -10.00 32.59 13.10
C GLY A 20 -9.73 31.14 12.73
N ILE A 21 -9.92 30.80 11.46
CA ILE A 21 -9.38 29.57 10.91
C ILE A 21 -7.87 29.76 10.98
N ASP A 22 -7.25 29.21 12.00
CA ASP A 22 -5.80 29.15 12.09
C ASP A 22 -5.28 28.27 10.95
N PRO A 23 -4.56 28.83 9.95
CA PRO A 23 -4.05 28.05 8.84
C PRO A 23 -3.01 27.00 9.27
N ARG A 24 -2.55 27.03 10.54
CA ARG A 24 -1.60 26.09 11.13
C ARG A 24 -2.24 24.98 11.97
N LYS A 25 -3.57 24.93 12.13
CA LYS A 25 -4.20 23.70 12.60
C LYS A 25 -4.19 22.70 11.44
N GLU A 26 -3.24 21.77 11.49
CA GLU A 26 -3.33 20.54 10.72
C GLU A 26 -4.70 19.93 11.05
N ASP A 27 -5.51 19.72 10.02
CA ASP A 27 -6.84 19.13 10.17
C ASP A 27 -6.64 17.65 10.54
N LEU A 28 -6.56 17.42 11.85
CA LEU A 28 -6.21 16.16 12.48
C LEU A 28 -7.49 15.53 12.97
N SER A 29 -7.82 14.36 12.43
CA SER A 29 -8.85 13.50 13.00
C SER A 29 -8.21 12.44 13.90
N THR A 30 -8.78 12.23 15.06
CA THR A 30 -8.27 11.28 16.07
C THR A 30 -9.21 10.09 16.20
N HIS A 31 -8.64 8.89 16.24
CA HIS A 31 -9.35 7.61 16.16
C HIS A 31 -8.72 6.58 17.10
N HIS A 32 -9.47 5.54 17.46
CA HIS A 32 -8.92 4.35 18.09
C HIS A 32 -8.30 3.42 17.05
N GLY A 33 -7.22 2.72 17.41
CA GLY A 33 -6.55 1.77 16.51
C GLY A 33 -7.45 0.63 15.99
N ARG A 34 -8.51 0.31 16.73
CA ARG A 34 -9.50 -0.71 16.33
C ARG A 34 -10.63 -0.17 15.48
N ASP A 35 -10.68 1.12 15.21
CA ASP A 35 -11.70 1.70 14.34
C ASP A 35 -11.50 1.20 12.91
N LEU A 36 -12.64 0.96 12.25
CA LEU A 36 -12.64 0.54 10.86
C LEU A 36 -12.21 1.70 9.97
N VAL A 37 -11.43 1.36 8.95
CA VAL A 37 -11.04 2.26 7.87
C VAL A 37 -11.35 1.60 6.54
N HIS A 38 -11.94 2.39 5.65
CA HIS A 38 -12.25 1.99 4.28
C HIS A 38 -11.20 2.56 3.33
N ILE A 39 -10.75 1.73 2.40
CA ILE A 39 -9.76 2.09 1.38
C ILE A 39 -10.36 1.81 0.02
N ASN A 40 -10.25 2.78 -0.88
CA ASN A 40 -10.61 2.64 -2.29
C ASN A 40 -9.35 2.68 -3.15
N ALA A 41 -8.86 1.51 -3.56
CA ALA A 41 -7.71 1.40 -4.46
C ALA A 41 -8.19 1.37 -5.92
N SER A 42 -8.27 2.55 -6.53
CA SER A 42 -8.74 2.79 -7.91
C SER A 42 -9.99 1.98 -8.31
N GLY A 43 -10.99 1.92 -7.43
CA GLY A 43 -12.26 1.21 -7.61
C GLY A 43 -12.39 -0.11 -6.85
N THR A 44 -11.29 -0.68 -6.35
CA THR A 44 -11.33 -1.87 -5.50
C THR A 44 -11.41 -1.47 -4.03
N ARG A 45 -12.48 -1.88 -3.34
CA ARG A 45 -12.72 -1.49 -1.95
C ARG A 45 -12.21 -2.51 -0.95
N TYR A 46 -11.55 -2.00 0.08
CA TYR A 46 -11.06 -2.76 1.21
C TYR A 46 -11.57 -2.16 2.51
N THR A 47 -11.75 -3.03 3.50
CA THR A 47 -12.02 -2.63 4.88
C THR A 47 -11.00 -3.31 5.78
N THR A 48 -10.43 -2.54 6.71
CA THR A 48 -9.49 -3.03 7.71
C THR A 48 -9.60 -2.18 8.98
N ILE A 49 -8.81 -2.47 10.01
CA ILE A 49 -8.67 -1.60 11.18
C ILE A 49 -7.48 -0.65 11.02
N LEU A 50 -7.53 0.52 11.66
CA LEU A 50 -6.46 1.51 11.60
C LEU A 50 -5.10 0.98 12.09
N ASP A 51 -5.10 0.11 13.10
CA ASP A 51 -3.90 -0.57 13.60
C ASP A 51 -3.16 -1.29 12.49
N THR A 52 -3.88 -1.90 11.53
CA THR A 52 -3.28 -2.55 10.38
C THR A 52 -2.48 -1.57 9.53
N LEU A 53 -2.93 -0.33 9.35
CA LEU A 53 -2.22 0.68 8.54
C LEU A 53 -1.08 1.36 9.30
N VAL A 54 -1.22 1.46 10.61
CA VAL A 54 -0.25 2.08 11.52
C VAL A 54 0.96 1.18 11.78
N GLN A 55 0.73 -0.11 12.01
CA GLN A 55 1.78 -1.06 12.38
C GLN A 55 2.70 -1.39 11.20
N THR A 56 2.32 -1.00 9.99
CA THR A 56 3.13 -1.20 8.79
C THR A 56 4.36 -0.31 8.82
N GLN A 57 5.47 -0.84 8.33
CA GLN A 57 6.66 -0.04 8.01
C GLN A 57 6.53 0.56 6.60
N SER A 58 5.39 1.20 6.32
CA SER A 58 5.16 1.91 5.05
C SER A 58 5.46 3.39 5.21
N SER A 59 6.39 3.90 4.41
CA SER A 59 6.64 5.34 4.35
C SER A 59 5.45 6.10 3.74
N TYR A 60 4.67 5.46 2.85
CA TYR A 60 3.45 6.03 2.28
C TYR A 60 2.40 6.35 3.35
N PHE A 61 2.00 5.36 4.16
CA PHE A 61 0.99 5.57 5.21
C PHE A 61 1.52 6.49 6.34
N SER A 62 2.82 6.41 6.65
CA SER A 62 3.46 7.27 7.66
C SER A 62 3.42 8.77 7.30
N ASN A 63 3.18 9.12 6.04
CA ASN A 63 3.04 10.51 5.61
C ASN A 63 1.76 11.17 6.14
N PHE A 64 0.73 10.39 6.47
CA PHE A 64 -0.56 10.92 6.88
C PHE A 64 -1.20 10.22 8.09
N ILE A 65 -0.69 9.07 8.53
CA ILE A 65 -1.14 8.36 9.73
C ILE A 65 -0.02 8.35 10.76
N ARG A 66 -0.34 8.68 12.01
CA ARG A 66 0.60 8.66 13.14
C ARG A 66 -0.08 8.13 14.40
N VAL A 67 0.71 7.64 15.36
CA VAL A 67 0.23 7.34 16.70
C VAL A 67 0.68 8.45 17.63
N ASP A 68 -0.26 9.08 18.31
CA ASP A 68 0.07 9.94 19.44
C ASP A 68 0.58 9.07 20.59
N ARG A 69 1.85 9.25 20.95
CA ARG A 69 2.51 8.46 22.00
C ARG A 69 1.95 8.74 23.39
N THR A 70 1.24 9.86 23.56
CA THR A 70 0.66 10.26 24.85
C THR A 70 -0.68 9.57 25.07
N SER A 71 -1.59 9.67 24.10
CA SER A 71 -2.93 9.09 24.19
C SER A 71 -3.03 7.64 23.68
N GLY A 72 -2.06 7.18 22.88
CA GLY A 72 -2.12 5.93 22.13
C GLY A 72 -3.12 5.97 20.96
N GLN A 73 -3.72 7.13 20.65
CA GLN A 73 -4.69 7.26 19.57
C GLN A 73 -4.02 7.40 18.20
N VAL A 74 -4.73 6.96 17.17
CA VAL A 74 -4.33 7.11 15.79
C VAL A 74 -4.80 8.48 15.29
N GLN A 75 -3.87 9.25 14.74
CA GLN A 75 -4.12 10.56 14.15
C GLN A 75 -3.94 10.48 12.64
N ILE A 76 -4.95 10.97 11.91
CA ILE A 76 -4.91 11.07 10.45
C ILE A 76 -4.90 12.54 10.04
N LEU A 77 -3.93 12.89 9.21
CA LEU A 77 -3.79 14.21 8.59
C LEU A 77 -4.73 14.31 7.39
N GLN A 78 -5.94 14.86 7.60
CA GLN A 78 -7.00 14.88 6.60
C GLN A 78 -6.59 15.59 5.30
N LYS A 79 -5.77 16.65 5.41
CA LYS A 79 -5.25 17.39 4.24
C LYS A 79 -4.28 16.58 3.36
N ARG A 80 -3.81 15.42 3.82
CA ARG A 80 -2.85 14.56 3.10
C ARG A 80 -3.47 13.28 2.55
N VAL A 81 -4.76 13.06 2.79
CA VAL A 81 -5.51 11.93 2.22
C VAL A 81 -6.47 12.45 1.16
N MET A 82 -6.68 11.63 0.14
CA MET A 82 -7.80 11.79 -0.77
C MET A 82 -8.96 10.96 -0.24
N ILE A 83 -10.14 11.54 -0.14
CA ILE A 83 -11.35 10.85 0.32
C ILE A 83 -12.33 10.77 -0.85
N ASP A 84 -12.87 9.58 -1.10
CA ASP A 84 -13.90 9.38 -2.12
C ASP A 84 -15.30 9.82 -1.64
N GLU A 85 -16.29 9.76 -2.51
CA GLU A 85 -17.67 10.14 -2.20
C GLU A 85 -18.32 9.32 -1.07
N THR A 86 -17.73 8.17 -0.70
CA THR A 86 -18.20 7.29 0.37
C THR A 86 -17.45 7.46 1.68
N GLY A 87 -16.45 8.34 1.74
CA GLY A 87 -15.62 8.53 2.91
C GLY A 87 -14.41 7.58 3.00
N ALA A 88 -14.13 6.79 1.96
CA ALA A 88 -12.97 5.89 1.94
C ALA A 88 -11.70 6.63 1.53
N ILE A 89 -10.55 6.22 2.08
CA ILE A 89 -9.24 6.71 1.66
C ILE A 89 -8.96 6.21 0.25
N PHE A 90 -8.91 7.13 -0.70
CA PHE A 90 -8.61 6.83 -2.09
C PHE A 90 -7.10 6.69 -2.31
N ILE A 91 -6.71 5.61 -2.97
CA ILE A 91 -5.34 5.30 -3.37
C ILE A 91 -5.34 5.05 -4.88
N ASN A 92 -4.58 5.85 -5.62
CA ASN A 92 -4.47 5.73 -7.08
C ASN A 92 -3.50 4.59 -7.47
N ARG A 93 -3.82 3.33 -7.13
CA ARG A 93 -3.00 2.14 -7.36
C ARG A 93 -3.82 0.93 -7.79
N ASP A 94 -3.14 -0.13 -8.22
CA ASP A 94 -3.78 -1.39 -8.61
C ASP A 94 -4.45 -2.04 -7.40
N GLY A 95 -5.78 -2.01 -7.42
CA GLY A 95 -6.58 -2.57 -6.35
C GLY A 95 -6.40 -4.07 -6.16
N HIS A 96 -6.12 -4.87 -7.19
CA HIS A 96 -5.95 -6.32 -7.02
C HIS A 96 -4.63 -6.63 -6.30
N LEU A 97 -3.55 -5.93 -6.66
CA LEU A 97 -2.26 -6.07 -6.00
C LEU A 97 -2.26 -5.51 -4.58
N PHE A 98 -3.11 -4.52 -4.30
CA PHE A 98 -3.27 -3.98 -2.95
C PHE A 98 -3.72 -5.05 -1.95
N SER A 99 -4.41 -6.11 -2.38
CA SER A 99 -4.79 -7.22 -1.50
C SER A 99 -3.57 -7.90 -0.87
N HIS A 100 -2.50 -8.11 -1.64
CA HIS A 100 -1.23 -8.68 -1.16
C HIS A 100 -0.48 -7.69 -0.27
N VAL A 101 -0.50 -6.40 -0.60
CA VAL A 101 0.06 -5.34 0.23
C VAL A 101 -0.63 -5.34 1.60
N LEU A 102 -1.96 -5.35 1.63
CA LEU A 102 -2.75 -5.39 2.84
C LEU A 102 -2.56 -6.69 3.63
N GLN A 103 -2.36 -7.82 2.95
CA GLN A 103 -2.01 -9.08 3.60
C GLN A 103 -0.65 -8.99 4.29
N TYR A 104 0.36 -8.39 3.65
CA TYR A 104 1.65 -8.14 4.28
C TYR A 104 1.54 -7.22 5.50
N MET A 105 0.66 -6.22 5.48
CA MET A 105 0.41 -5.38 6.65
C MET A 105 -0.13 -6.17 7.86
N ARG A 106 -0.86 -7.26 7.62
CA ARG A 106 -1.47 -8.11 8.66
C ARG A 106 -0.49 -9.18 9.16
N ASP A 107 0.17 -9.86 8.24
CA ASP A 107 0.94 -11.07 8.53
C ASP A 107 2.46 -10.80 8.63
N GLY A 108 2.91 -9.61 8.20
CA GLY A 108 4.31 -9.24 8.13
C GLY A 108 5.10 -10.22 7.28
N ARG A 109 6.22 -10.73 7.83
CA ARG A 109 7.10 -11.68 7.14
C ARG A 109 6.46 -13.03 6.85
N ASN A 110 5.35 -13.35 7.49
CA ASN A 110 4.61 -14.60 7.26
C ASN A 110 3.60 -14.47 6.12
N THR A 111 3.56 -13.34 5.41
CA THR A 111 2.68 -13.15 4.27
C THR A 111 2.93 -14.21 3.19
N ILE A 112 1.85 -14.69 2.59
CA ILE A 112 1.93 -15.65 1.50
C ILE A 112 2.09 -14.89 0.19
N LEU A 113 3.20 -15.15 -0.51
CA LEU A 113 3.45 -14.57 -1.82
C LEU A 113 2.88 -15.45 -2.94
N PRO A 114 2.44 -14.85 -4.05
CA PRO A 114 2.06 -15.61 -5.23
C PRO A 114 3.29 -16.29 -5.87
N ASN A 115 3.04 -17.41 -6.58
CA ASN A 115 4.08 -18.12 -7.33
C ASN A 115 4.26 -17.60 -8.77
N ASP A 116 3.37 -16.72 -9.24
CA ASP A 116 3.43 -16.16 -10.59
C ASP A 116 4.49 -15.05 -10.68
N GLU A 117 5.46 -15.22 -11.57
CA GLU A 117 6.59 -14.29 -11.72
C GLU A 117 6.16 -12.89 -12.17
N ASN A 118 5.18 -12.80 -13.09
CA ASN A 118 4.71 -11.50 -13.58
C ASN A 118 3.95 -10.75 -12.47
N LEU A 119 3.14 -11.47 -11.69
CA LEU A 119 2.43 -10.92 -10.55
C LEU A 119 3.41 -10.44 -9.48
N LEU A 120 4.46 -11.20 -9.19
CA LEU A 120 5.52 -10.79 -8.26
C LEU A 120 6.25 -9.52 -8.74
N ARG A 121 6.61 -9.42 -10.02
CA ARG A 121 7.24 -8.20 -10.57
C ARG A 121 6.34 -6.96 -10.48
N ARG A 122 5.03 -7.14 -10.63
CA ARG A 122 4.06 -6.04 -10.43
C ARG A 122 3.94 -5.70 -8.94
N LEU A 123 3.89 -6.70 -8.07
CA LEU A 123 3.83 -6.52 -6.62
C LEU A 123 5.09 -5.83 -6.08
N GLU A 124 6.27 -6.09 -6.65
CA GLU A 124 7.51 -5.36 -6.34
C GLU A 124 7.34 -3.85 -6.52
N ARG A 125 6.69 -3.42 -7.62
CA ARG A 125 6.42 -2.01 -7.90
C ARG A 125 5.41 -1.40 -6.93
N GLU A 126 4.44 -2.18 -6.47
CA GLU A 126 3.52 -1.73 -5.41
C GLU A 126 4.26 -1.59 -4.07
N ALA A 127 5.12 -2.56 -3.72
CA ALA A 127 5.95 -2.47 -2.52
C ALA A 127 6.84 -1.23 -2.53
N ASP A 128 7.40 -0.88 -3.69
CA ASP A 128 8.13 0.37 -3.89
C ASP A 128 7.25 1.61 -3.72
N PHE A 129 6.07 1.63 -4.32
CA PHE A 129 5.14 2.76 -4.19
C PHE A 129 4.72 3.00 -2.73
N PHE A 130 4.42 1.93 -1.99
CA PHE A 130 4.06 2.02 -0.57
C PHE A 130 5.30 2.19 0.33
N GLY A 131 6.52 2.16 -0.23
CA GLY A 131 7.77 2.25 0.51
C GLY A 131 7.89 1.18 1.59
N MET A 132 7.66 -0.07 1.21
CA MET A 132 7.68 -1.24 2.08
C MET A 132 8.88 -2.13 1.77
N ASP A 133 10.06 -1.76 2.26
CA ASP A 133 11.31 -2.49 1.99
C ASP A 133 11.25 -3.97 2.41
N GLY A 134 10.55 -4.27 3.51
CA GLY A 134 10.36 -5.64 3.98
C GLY A 134 9.56 -6.50 3.00
N LEU A 135 8.47 -5.97 2.42
CA LEU A 135 7.70 -6.67 1.39
C LEU A 135 8.52 -6.82 0.11
N LYS A 136 9.18 -5.73 -0.31
CA LYS A 136 10.05 -5.75 -1.49
C LYS A 136 11.11 -6.84 -1.39
N GLY A 137 11.78 -6.93 -0.24
CA GLY A 137 12.79 -7.96 0.02
C GLY A 137 12.25 -9.38 -0.12
N LEU A 138 11.05 -9.65 0.40
CA LEU A 138 10.40 -10.96 0.25
C LEU A 138 10.08 -11.27 -1.21
N VAL A 139 9.52 -10.31 -1.93
CA VAL A 139 9.16 -10.46 -3.36
C VAL A 139 10.40 -10.72 -4.22
N VAL A 140 11.47 -9.95 -4.04
CA VAL A 140 12.74 -10.13 -4.74
C VAL A 140 13.36 -11.50 -4.42
N GLY A 141 13.33 -11.90 -3.15
CA GLY A 141 13.80 -13.23 -2.72
C GLY A 141 13.03 -14.37 -3.39
N MET A 142 11.71 -14.23 -3.52
CA MET A 142 10.87 -15.20 -4.22
C MET A 142 11.18 -15.25 -5.72
N LEU A 143 11.35 -14.11 -6.37
CA LEU A 143 11.75 -14.03 -7.79
C LEU A 143 13.08 -14.74 -8.06
N ILE A 144 14.08 -14.55 -7.20
CA ILE A 144 15.37 -15.25 -7.30
C ILE A 144 15.19 -16.76 -7.15
N THR A 145 14.36 -17.19 -6.19
CA THR A 145 14.06 -18.61 -5.96
C THR A 145 13.41 -19.25 -7.19
N ILE A 146 12.44 -18.57 -7.80
CA ILE A 146 11.79 -19.02 -9.04
C ILE A 146 12.82 -19.12 -10.19
N GLY A 147 13.71 -18.14 -10.34
CA GLY A 147 14.77 -18.17 -11.35
C GLY A 147 15.68 -19.39 -11.21
N LYS A 148 16.17 -19.66 -9.99
CA LYS A 148 17.01 -20.83 -9.70
C LYS A 148 16.29 -22.15 -9.97
N GLN A 149 15.01 -22.24 -9.64
CA GLN A 149 14.22 -23.44 -9.91
C GLN A 149 14.14 -23.72 -11.41
N LYS A 150 13.85 -22.70 -12.22
CA LYS A 150 13.79 -22.81 -13.69
C LYS A 150 15.13 -23.24 -14.30
N GLU A 151 16.25 -22.71 -13.79
CA GLU A 151 17.59 -23.12 -14.21
C GLU A 151 17.84 -24.61 -13.89
N ASN A 152 17.52 -25.04 -12.67
CA ASN A 152 17.66 -26.43 -12.25
C ASN A 152 16.79 -27.38 -13.09
N ASP A 153 15.54 -27.01 -13.37
CA ASP A 153 14.61 -27.80 -14.19
C ASP A 153 15.13 -27.93 -15.63
N SER A 154 15.68 -26.84 -16.18
CA SER A 154 16.29 -26.84 -17.50
C SER A 154 17.52 -27.76 -17.55
N LEU A 155 18.38 -27.70 -16.54
CA LEU A 155 19.55 -28.58 -16.42
C LEU A 155 19.14 -30.05 -16.28
N ALA A 156 18.08 -30.35 -15.52
CA ALA A 156 17.54 -31.69 -15.40
C ALA A 156 17.01 -32.21 -16.74
N ALA A 157 16.28 -31.38 -17.49
CA ALA A 157 15.78 -31.73 -18.82
C ALA A 157 16.92 -32.04 -19.81
N ILE A 158 17.98 -31.22 -19.81
CA ILE A 158 19.17 -31.45 -20.67
C ILE A 158 19.86 -32.76 -20.30
N ARG A 159 20.08 -33.02 -19.00
CA ARG A 159 20.71 -34.28 -18.54
C ARG A 159 19.91 -35.49 -19.01
N ASN A 160 18.59 -35.44 -18.85
CA ASN A 160 17.70 -36.52 -19.30
C ASN A 160 17.79 -36.73 -20.81
N ALA A 161 17.79 -35.66 -21.62
CA ALA A 161 17.94 -35.76 -23.07
C ALA A 161 19.30 -36.37 -23.48
N VAL A 162 20.39 -35.94 -22.84
CA VAL A 162 21.73 -36.49 -23.10
C VAL A 162 21.80 -37.98 -22.76
N SER A 163 21.25 -38.40 -21.62
CA SER A 163 21.19 -39.82 -21.24
C SER A 163 20.39 -40.66 -22.23
N GLN A 164 19.27 -40.15 -22.74
CA GLN A 164 18.48 -40.83 -23.78
C GLN A 164 19.27 -40.99 -25.08
N ILE A 165 19.94 -39.92 -25.53
CA ILE A 165 20.80 -39.95 -26.73
C ILE A 165 21.91 -40.98 -26.55
N ALA A 166 22.61 -40.97 -25.41
CA ALA A 166 23.69 -41.91 -25.13
C ALA A 166 23.18 -43.36 -25.21
N ASN A 167 22.10 -43.68 -24.50
CA ASN A 167 21.51 -45.02 -24.53
C ASN A 167 21.15 -45.46 -25.96
N ASN A 168 20.50 -44.60 -26.74
CA ASN A 168 20.12 -44.92 -28.11
C ASN A 168 21.33 -45.24 -28.99
N ILE A 169 22.44 -44.50 -28.86
CA ILE A 169 23.68 -44.75 -29.61
C ILE A 169 24.31 -46.10 -29.22
N TYR A 170 24.36 -46.42 -27.92
CA TYR A 170 24.91 -47.69 -27.45
C TYR A 170 24.12 -48.89 -27.98
N TYR A 171 22.78 -48.84 -27.93
CA TYR A 171 21.95 -49.95 -28.38
C TYR A 171 21.75 -50.01 -29.90
N SER A 172 21.84 -48.89 -30.64
CA SER A 172 21.74 -48.91 -32.11
C SER A 172 23.00 -49.43 -32.79
N ASN A 173 24.17 -49.19 -32.22
CA ASN A 173 25.46 -49.61 -32.77
C ASN A 173 25.91 -51.00 -32.29
N GLY A 174 25.28 -51.53 -31.23
CA GLY A 174 25.54 -52.87 -30.68
C GLY A 174 24.89 -54.03 -31.44
N VAL A 175 24.05 -53.76 -32.44
CA VAL A 175 23.35 -54.78 -33.25
C VAL A 175 23.71 -54.63 -34.74
N ARG A 176 24.99 -54.84 -35.06
CA ARG A 176 25.41 -55.24 -36.40
C ARG A 176 26.33 -56.46 -36.25
N LYS A 177 25.72 -57.64 -36.19
CA LYS A 177 26.36 -58.90 -36.55
C LYS A 177 26.10 -59.17 -38.02
#